data_AF-A0A962YSW8-F1
#
_entry.id   AF-A0A962YSW8-F1
#
_cell.length_a   1.000
_cell.length_b   1.000
_cell.length_c   1.000
_cell.angle_alpha   90.00
_cell.angle_beta   90.00
_cell.angle_gamma   90.00
#
_symmetry.space_group_name_H-M   'P 1'
#
loop_
_entity.id
_entity.type
_entity.pdbx_description
1 polymer ?
#
loop_
_entity_poly.entity_id
_entity_poly.type
_entity_poly.pdbx_seq_one_letter_code
_entity_poly.pdbx_strand_id
1 'polypeptide(L)'
;MSEYQYYEFLAIDRPLSAQEMAELRALSTRAQITPASFVNEYHWGDFKGNPDTLMRRYFDAHVYLANWGQCRFSLRLPHEALDAGTTAAYETKYALLIKKVGEYWVIDWNLNESEDYDRFGEDDGRGWMARLTPLRDELSRGDQRGLYLGWLAAVETGEVEDDQLEPPVPAGMKQPTSAQRALVKFLGIGLDLLSGATLASADVTEDAPGPEEMEAWLDTVPADETRDLLRLLLASRGQQAERALKTRFATWQRERYPSPVAGTARRTVAELRRLAEEVGQLRLRWETEARARADAERRKQREAYLSTLARDFDQAWATANQQAERGVASAYDEVRRAVVDLAEAYQRHASHEQFEQALHRFMEPHRRRTTLVKRLMEAGLWKKR
;
A
#
# COMPACT_ATOMS: atom_id res chain seq x y z
N MET A 1 9.18 10.53 19.95
CA MET A 1 9.21 9.11 19.57
C MET A 1 10.65 8.64 19.61
N SER A 2 10.92 7.40 20.04
CA SER A 2 12.26 6.81 19.95
C SER A 2 12.61 6.56 18.49
N GLU A 3 13.87 6.76 18.09
CA GLU A 3 14.35 6.44 16.75
C GLU A 3 14.09 4.96 16.42
N TYR A 4 13.61 4.68 15.21
CA TYR A 4 13.46 3.32 14.69
C TYR A 4 13.91 3.24 13.24
N GLN A 5 14.74 2.25 12.94
CA GLN A 5 15.20 1.95 11.58
C GLN A 5 15.14 0.45 11.30
N TYR A 6 14.65 0.09 10.12
CA TYR A 6 14.56 -1.27 9.60
C TYR A 6 15.48 -1.41 8.39
N TYR A 7 16.29 -2.47 8.36
CA TYR A 7 17.14 -2.85 7.23
C TYR A 7 16.88 -4.30 6.86
N GLU A 8 16.57 -4.54 5.59
CA GLU A 8 16.45 -5.87 5.02
C GLU A 8 17.20 -5.94 3.69
N PHE A 9 17.98 -7.00 3.50
CA PHE A 9 18.69 -7.28 2.26
C PHE A 9 18.41 -8.73 1.85
N LEU A 10 18.28 -8.96 0.54
CA LEU A 10 17.96 -10.26 -0.04
C LEU A 10 18.99 -10.62 -1.12
N ALA A 11 19.54 -11.83 -1.01
CA ALA A 11 20.40 -12.45 -2.01
C ALA A 11 19.55 -13.44 -2.82
N ILE A 12 19.26 -13.07 -4.06
CA ILE A 12 18.27 -13.72 -4.92
C ILE A 12 18.98 -14.56 -6.00
N ASP A 13 20.10 -14.10 -6.53
CA ASP A 13 20.80 -14.77 -7.63
C ASP A 13 21.70 -15.90 -7.14
N ARG A 14 22.36 -15.71 -5.99
CA ARG A 14 23.15 -16.77 -5.36
C ARG A 14 23.05 -16.69 -3.83
N PRO A 15 23.11 -17.83 -3.13
CA PRO A 15 23.25 -17.80 -1.69
C PRO A 15 24.60 -17.20 -1.28
N LEU A 16 24.62 -16.55 -0.12
CA LEU A 16 25.81 -16.09 0.56
C LEU A 16 26.64 -17.29 1.04
N SER A 17 27.95 -17.20 0.85
CA SER A 17 28.90 -18.15 1.39
C SER A 17 29.11 -17.96 2.90
N ALA A 18 29.67 -18.96 3.57
CA ALA A 18 30.00 -18.88 4.99
C ALA A 18 30.96 -17.71 5.31
N GLN A 19 31.90 -17.41 4.41
CA GLN A 19 32.81 -16.28 4.56
C GLN A 19 32.07 -14.95 4.47
N GLU A 20 31.18 -14.78 3.48
CA GLU A 20 30.42 -13.55 3.30
C GLU A 20 29.46 -13.31 4.48
N MET A 21 28.82 -14.36 5.00
CA MET A 21 28.01 -14.26 6.21
C MET A 21 28.84 -13.84 7.44
N ALA A 22 30.08 -14.31 7.56
CA ALA A 22 30.99 -13.89 8.63
C ALA A 22 31.41 -12.41 8.48
N GLU A 23 31.67 -11.94 7.25
CA GLU A 23 31.94 -10.53 6.95
C GLU A 23 30.74 -9.64 7.35
N LEU A 24 29.51 -10.05 7.03
CA LEU A 24 28.29 -9.33 7.40
C LEU A 24 28.06 -9.33 8.92
N ARG A 25 28.37 -10.44 9.61
CA ARG A 25 28.27 -10.55 11.07
C ARG A 25 29.19 -9.57 11.79
N ALA A 26 30.33 -9.22 11.19
CA ALA A 26 31.23 -8.20 11.72
C ALA A 26 30.65 -6.77 11.63
N LEU A 27 29.77 -6.50 10.65
CA LEU A 27 29.09 -5.21 10.48
C LEU A 27 27.89 -5.04 11.42
N SER A 28 27.14 -6.12 11.66
CA SER A 28 26.05 -6.14 12.65
C SER A 28 26.00 -7.45 13.42
N THR A 29 26.29 -7.35 14.72
CA THR A 29 26.24 -8.49 15.63
C THR A 29 24.82 -8.97 15.89
N ARG A 30 23.82 -8.07 15.83
CA ARG A 30 22.41 -8.35 16.14
C ARG A 30 21.56 -8.78 14.93
N ALA A 31 22.08 -8.60 13.72
CA ALA A 31 21.33 -8.93 12.51
C ALA A 31 20.98 -10.43 12.42
N GLN A 32 19.81 -10.75 11.91
CA GLN A 32 19.51 -12.10 11.44
C GLN A 32 20.16 -12.28 10.08
N ILE A 33 21.05 -13.27 9.94
CA ILE A 33 21.81 -13.50 8.71
C ILE A 33 21.60 -14.96 8.31
N THR A 34 21.13 -15.15 7.08
CA THR A 34 20.93 -16.46 6.46
C THR A 34 21.67 -16.49 5.12
N PRO A 35 21.79 -17.65 4.45
CA PRO A 35 22.33 -17.70 3.11
C PRO A 35 21.56 -16.84 2.09
N ALA A 36 20.31 -16.46 2.37
CA ALA A 36 19.49 -15.68 1.45
C ALA A 36 19.23 -14.24 1.92
N SER A 37 19.51 -13.89 3.19
CA SER A 37 19.06 -12.60 3.73
C SER A 37 19.93 -12.05 4.86
N PHE A 38 19.85 -10.74 5.03
CA PHE A 38 20.30 -10.01 6.20
C PHE A 38 19.16 -9.12 6.65
N VAL A 39 18.72 -9.23 7.91
CA VAL A 39 17.66 -8.40 8.49
C VAL A 39 18.14 -7.82 9.81
N ASN A 40 17.93 -6.52 10.03
CA ASN A 40 18.24 -5.90 11.31
C ASN A 40 17.34 -4.70 11.61
N GLU A 41 17.15 -4.45 12.89
CA GLU A 41 16.34 -3.35 13.42
C GLU A 41 17.16 -2.56 14.45
N TYR A 42 17.03 -1.24 14.41
CA TYR A 42 17.71 -0.32 15.33
C TYR A 42 16.68 0.54 16.05
N HIS A 43 16.83 0.63 17.37
CA HIS A 43 16.05 1.53 18.23
C HIS A 43 16.88 2.70 18.80
N TRP A 44 18.18 2.72 18.46
CA TRP A 44 19.15 3.75 18.78
C TRP A 44 20.40 3.56 17.91
N GLY A 45 20.92 4.66 17.35
CA GLY A 45 22.08 4.63 16.46
C GLY A 45 21.76 4.07 15.08
N ASP A 46 22.83 3.78 14.32
CA ASP A 46 22.72 3.52 12.89
C ASP A 46 23.46 2.25 12.43
N PHE A 47 23.09 1.75 11.26
CA PHE A 47 23.80 0.66 10.62
C PHE A 47 25.23 1.08 10.26
N LYS A 48 26.22 0.32 10.73
CA LYS A 48 27.64 0.61 10.49
C LYS A 48 28.11 0.25 9.07
N GLY A 49 27.33 -0.55 8.35
CA GLY A 49 27.63 -0.91 6.97
C GLY A 49 27.12 0.15 5.99
N ASN A 50 27.65 0.13 4.78
CA ASN A 50 27.17 0.99 3.70
C ASN A 50 26.25 0.17 2.76
N PRO A 51 24.94 0.49 2.65
CA PRO A 51 24.00 -0.25 1.82
C PRO A 51 24.43 -0.37 0.36
N ASP A 52 24.97 0.69 -0.26
CA ASP A 52 25.44 0.67 -1.65
C ASP A 52 26.58 -0.35 -1.84
N THR A 53 27.48 -0.45 -0.86
CA THR A 53 28.57 -1.43 -0.87
C THR A 53 28.04 -2.86 -0.74
N LEU A 54 27.01 -3.08 0.09
CA LEU A 54 26.42 -4.40 0.28
C LEU A 54 25.62 -4.85 -0.95
N MET A 55 24.85 -3.94 -1.57
CA MET A 55 24.17 -4.18 -2.84
C MET A 55 25.17 -4.53 -3.95
N ARG A 56 26.31 -3.84 -4.00
CA ARG A 56 27.35 -4.15 -5.00
C ARG A 56 27.95 -5.54 -4.82
N ARG A 57 28.21 -5.97 -3.58
CA ARG A 57 29.01 -7.17 -3.29
C ARG A 57 28.19 -8.44 -3.08
N TYR A 58 27.05 -8.34 -2.41
CA TYR A 58 26.40 -9.52 -1.81
C TYR A 58 24.92 -9.66 -2.17
N PHE A 59 24.18 -8.56 -2.33
CA PHE A 59 22.72 -8.59 -2.37
C PHE A 59 22.12 -8.10 -3.68
N ASP A 60 20.89 -8.52 -3.93
CA ASP A 60 20.12 -8.20 -5.14
C ASP A 60 18.93 -7.30 -4.88
N ALA A 61 18.46 -7.24 -3.63
CA ALA A 61 17.43 -6.30 -3.20
C ALA A 61 17.70 -5.78 -1.79
N HIS A 62 17.27 -4.55 -1.52
CA HIS A 62 17.36 -3.92 -0.21
C HIS A 62 16.12 -3.09 0.09
N VAL A 63 15.62 -3.17 1.32
CA VAL A 63 14.61 -2.28 1.90
C VAL A 63 15.20 -1.61 3.13
N TYR A 64 15.01 -0.30 3.20
CA TYR A 64 15.24 0.52 4.38
C TYR A 64 14.00 1.35 4.69
N LEU A 65 13.68 1.47 5.97
CA LEU A 65 12.59 2.28 6.47
C LEU A 65 12.99 2.89 7.81
N ALA A 66 12.62 4.14 8.02
CA ALA A 66 12.76 4.81 9.30
C ALA A 66 11.45 5.48 9.72
N ASN A 67 11.21 5.53 11.04
CA ASN A 67 9.97 6.07 11.59
C ASN A 67 9.84 7.60 11.52
N TRP A 68 10.83 8.29 10.94
CA TRP A 68 10.76 9.71 10.58
C TRP A 68 10.38 9.94 9.11
N GLY A 69 9.87 8.92 8.42
CA GLY A 69 9.32 9.06 7.06
C GLY A 69 10.30 8.77 5.92
N GLN A 70 11.55 8.42 6.24
CA GLN A 70 12.52 8.04 5.22
C GLN A 70 12.34 6.57 4.82
N CYS A 71 12.34 6.29 3.51
CA CYS A 71 12.37 4.92 3.01
C CYS A 71 13.20 4.79 1.73
N ARG A 72 13.77 3.61 1.54
CA ARG A 72 14.55 3.27 0.35
C ARG A 72 14.29 1.83 -0.05
N PHE A 73 14.08 1.62 -1.34
CA PHE A 73 14.04 0.30 -1.95
C PHE A 73 15.09 0.25 -3.05
N SER A 74 15.93 -0.78 -3.06
CA SER A 74 16.96 -0.95 -4.09
C SER A 74 16.83 -2.29 -4.76
N LEU A 75 17.06 -2.32 -6.08
CA LEU A 75 17.16 -3.53 -6.87
C LEU A 75 18.45 -3.56 -7.69
N ARG A 76 19.04 -4.75 -7.79
CA ARG A 76 20.15 -5.05 -8.69
C ARG A 76 19.66 -5.89 -9.87
N LEU A 77 19.96 -5.41 -11.07
CA LEU A 77 19.59 -6.04 -12.34
C LEU A 77 20.81 -6.18 -13.26
N PRO A 78 20.90 -7.22 -14.10
CA PRO A 78 21.89 -7.28 -15.18
C PRO A 78 21.77 -6.10 -16.13
N HIS A 79 22.86 -5.69 -16.80
CA HIS A 79 22.84 -4.56 -17.76
C HIS A 79 21.88 -4.76 -18.91
N GLU A 80 21.65 -5.99 -19.33
CA GLU A 80 20.78 -6.33 -20.45
C GLU A 80 19.31 -6.02 -20.16
N ALA A 81 18.93 -5.92 -18.87
CA ALA A 81 17.56 -5.64 -18.47
C ALA A 81 17.09 -4.23 -18.86
N LEU A 82 17.99 -3.24 -18.90
CA LEU A 82 17.66 -1.83 -19.17
C LEU A 82 18.67 -1.20 -20.11
N ASP A 83 18.17 -0.54 -21.16
CA ASP A 83 19.01 0.27 -22.04
C ASP A 83 19.27 1.67 -21.44
N ALA A 84 20.37 2.29 -21.86
CA ALA A 84 20.80 3.58 -21.33
C ALA A 84 19.83 4.74 -21.63
N GLY A 85 19.03 4.64 -22.71
CA GLY A 85 18.02 5.64 -23.05
C GLY A 85 16.86 5.59 -22.05
N THR A 86 16.39 4.39 -21.74
CA THR A 86 15.37 4.16 -20.69
C THR A 86 15.85 4.67 -19.33
N THR A 87 17.08 4.36 -18.91
CA THR A 87 17.58 4.83 -17.61
C THR A 87 17.65 6.35 -17.55
N ALA A 88 18.17 7.00 -18.60
CA ALA A 88 18.29 8.45 -18.65
C ALA A 88 16.93 9.17 -18.73
N ALA A 89 15.89 8.52 -19.26
CA ALA A 89 14.56 9.10 -19.35
C ALA A 89 13.87 9.23 -17.99
N TYR A 90 14.05 8.24 -17.10
CA TYR A 90 13.36 8.20 -15.81
C TYR A 90 14.21 8.62 -14.62
N GLU A 91 15.54 8.54 -14.71
CA GLU A 91 16.43 8.91 -13.60
C GLU A 91 16.17 10.34 -13.12
N THR A 92 16.14 10.49 -11.80
CA THR A 92 15.97 11.77 -11.14
C THR A 92 17.16 12.03 -10.21
N LYS A 93 17.20 13.20 -9.58
CA LYS A 93 18.27 13.64 -8.68
C LYS A 93 18.24 12.91 -7.33
N TYR A 94 17.07 12.56 -6.79
CA TYR A 94 16.93 11.94 -5.48
C TYR A 94 15.94 10.77 -5.42
N ALA A 95 14.70 10.95 -5.90
CA ALA A 95 13.65 9.95 -5.73
C ALA A 95 13.90 8.64 -6.51
N LEU A 96 14.54 8.70 -7.69
CA LEU A 96 14.92 7.53 -8.47
C LEU A 96 16.36 7.65 -8.99
N LEU A 97 17.29 6.94 -8.36
CA LEU A 97 18.69 6.89 -8.79
C LEU A 97 18.97 5.61 -9.57
N ILE A 98 19.68 5.70 -10.70
CA ILE A 98 20.02 4.52 -11.50
C ILE A 98 21.52 4.49 -11.76
N LYS A 99 22.23 3.66 -10.99
CA LYS A 99 23.69 3.61 -11.03
C LYS A 99 24.18 2.39 -11.80
N LYS A 100 25.13 2.61 -12.71
CA LYS A 100 25.89 1.51 -13.35
C LYS A 100 27.00 1.04 -12.40
N VAL A 101 26.98 -0.22 -11.99
CA VAL A 101 27.94 -0.80 -11.04
C VAL A 101 28.44 -2.16 -11.52
N GLY A 102 29.69 -2.22 -12.00
CA GLY A 102 30.22 -3.46 -12.59
C GLY A 102 29.37 -3.87 -13.80
N GLU A 103 28.88 -5.12 -13.81
CA GLU A 103 27.99 -5.69 -14.84
C GLU A 103 26.49 -5.49 -14.53
N TYR A 104 26.16 -4.68 -13.51
CA TYR A 104 24.78 -4.51 -13.04
C TYR A 104 24.33 -3.05 -13.03
N TRP A 105 23.01 -2.87 -13.14
CA TRP A 105 22.31 -1.66 -12.72
C TRP A 105 21.90 -1.81 -11.26
N VAL A 106 22.07 -0.74 -10.48
CA VAL A 106 21.47 -0.61 -9.14
C VAL A 106 20.47 0.55 -9.21
N ILE A 107 19.21 0.23 -8.99
CA ILE A 107 18.10 1.19 -9.04
C ILE A 107 17.65 1.42 -7.60
N ASP A 108 17.67 2.67 -7.17
CA ASP A 108 17.24 3.09 -5.83
C ASP A 108 16.00 3.98 -5.95
N TRP A 109 14.87 3.52 -5.38
CA TRP A 109 13.70 4.34 -5.12
C TRP A 109 13.77 4.90 -3.71
N ASN A 110 13.73 6.21 -3.56
CA ASN A 110 13.92 6.89 -2.28
C ASN A 110 12.77 7.85 -1.97
N LEU A 111 12.42 7.93 -0.71
CA LEU A 111 11.69 9.04 -0.10
C LEU A 111 12.54 9.52 1.07
N ASN A 112 13.07 10.74 1.00
CA ASN A 112 14.00 11.25 2.00
C ASN A 112 13.30 11.74 3.26
N GLU A 113 12.19 12.46 3.09
CA GLU A 113 11.37 12.98 4.17
C GLU A 113 9.90 12.91 3.76
N SER A 114 9.02 12.70 4.72
CA SER A 114 7.57 12.74 4.54
C SER A 114 6.99 13.63 5.61
N GLU A 115 6.06 14.53 5.23
CA GLU A 115 5.28 15.32 6.20
C GLU A 115 4.26 14.47 6.96
N ASP A 116 4.00 13.24 6.48
CA ASP A 116 3.14 12.25 7.13
C ASP A 116 3.96 11.41 8.11
N TYR A 117 4.25 11.98 9.28
CA TYR A 117 5.01 11.33 10.35
C TYR A 117 4.30 10.11 10.96
N ASP A 118 3.00 9.95 10.73
CA ASP A 118 2.21 8.82 11.21
C ASP A 118 2.18 7.65 10.20
N ARG A 119 2.61 7.88 8.95
CA ARG A 119 2.57 6.92 7.84
C ARG A 119 3.25 5.58 8.13
N PHE A 120 4.33 5.61 8.90
CA PHE A 120 5.07 4.42 9.34
C PHE A 120 5.02 4.22 10.86
N GLY A 121 4.12 4.93 11.57
CA GLY A 121 3.94 4.77 13.01
C GLY A 121 3.48 3.36 13.42
N GLU A 122 2.81 2.65 12.50
CA GLU A 122 2.35 1.26 12.68
C GLU A 122 3.06 0.22 11.78
N ASP A 123 3.93 0.65 10.85
CA ASP A 123 4.61 -0.22 9.88
C ASP A 123 6.09 -0.34 10.25
N ASP A 124 6.47 -1.49 10.83
CA ASP A 124 7.83 -1.78 11.30
C ASP A 124 8.80 -2.18 10.16
N GLY A 125 8.43 -1.93 8.90
CA GLY A 125 9.25 -2.28 7.75
C GLY A 125 9.08 -3.72 7.27
N ARG A 126 8.50 -4.61 8.08
CA ARG A 126 8.41 -6.03 7.74
C ARG A 126 7.44 -6.28 6.58
N GLY A 127 7.81 -7.24 5.75
CA GLY A 127 7.01 -7.65 4.59
C GLY A 127 7.06 -6.69 3.39
N TRP A 128 7.72 -5.54 3.48
CA TRP A 128 7.96 -4.69 2.31
C TRP A 128 8.82 -5.38 1.27
N MET A 129 9.87 -6.08 1.68
CA MET A 129 10.73 -6.84 0.77
C MET A 129 9.92 -7.82 -0.08
N ALA A 130 9.06 -8.63 0.54
CA ALA A 130 8.22 -9.59 -0.18
C ALA A 130 7.23 -8.93 -1.16
N ARG A 131 6.70 -7.75 -0.79
CA ARG A 131 5.76 -6.99 -1.62
C ARG A 131 6.44 -6.30 -2.82
N LEU A 132 7.69 -5.86 -2.66
CA LEU A 132 8.42 -5.06 -3.66
C LEU A 132 9.35 -5.89 -4.56
N THR A 133 9.87 -7.02 -4.08
CA THR A 133 10.78 -7.89 -4.86
C THR A 133 10.23 -8.29 -6.25
N PRO A 134 8.91 -8.52 -6.47
CA PRO A 134 8.40 -8.84 -7.80
C PRO A 134 8.69 -7.77 -8.88
N LEU A 135 8.95 -6.51 -8.49
CA LEU A 135 9.37 -5.45 -9.42
C LEU A 135 10.65 -5.81 -10.18
N ARG A 136 11.52 -6.64 -9.59
CA ARG A 136 12.74 -7.11 -10.26
C ARG A 136 12.43 -7.91 -11.51
N ASP A 137 11.46 -8.82 -11.42
CA ASP A 137 11.04 -9.65 -12.56
C ASP A 137 10.20 -8.84 -13.57
N GLU A 138 9.45 -7.84 -13.12
CA GLU A 138 8.77 -6.88 -14.00
C GLU A 138 9.78 -6.10 -14.85
N LEU A 139 10.77 -5.45 -14.21
CA LEU A 139 11.81 -4.69 -14.89
C LEU A 139 12.67 -5.56 -15.81
N SER A 140 12.99 -6.78 -15.40
CA SER A 140 13.75 -7.74 -16.23
C SER A 140 13.01 -8.14 -17.52
N ARG A 141 11.66 -8.00 -17.53
CA ARG A 141 10.81 -8.23 -18.71
C ARG A 141 10.56 -6.96 -19.51
N GLY A 142 11.17 -5.84 -19.14
CA GLY A 142 10.98 -4.55 -19.79
C GLY A 142 9.75 -3.78 -19.31
N ASP A 143 9.11 -4.17 -18.21
CA ASP A 143 8.03 -3.39 -17.61
C ASP A 143 8.60 -2.17 -16.88
N GLN A 144 8.53 -1.02 -17.55
CA GLN A 144 9.09 0.25 -17.08
C GLN A 144 8.20 0.97 -16.04
N ARG A 145 7.02 0.43 -15.70
CA ARG A 145 6.08 1.08 -14.77
C ARG A 145 6.71 1.37 -13.41
N GLY A 146 7.59 0.49 -12.92
CA GLY A 146 8.35 0.73 -11.68
C GLY A 146 9.26 1.97 -11.75
N LEU A 147 9.92 2.21 -12.90
CA LEU A 147 10.75 3.41 -13.11
C LEU A 147 9.89 4.66 -13.20
N TYR A 148 8.79 4.61 -13.95
CA TYR A 148 7.86 5.73 -14.05
C TYR A 148 7.25 6.11 -12.69
N LEU A 149 6.94 5.13 -11.83
CA LEU A 149 6.51 5.40 -10.45
C LEU A 149 7.60 6.09 -9.62
N GLY A 150 8.87 5.74 -9.79
CA GLY A 150 9.97 6.45 -9.16
C GLY A 150 10.10 7.90 -9.63
N TRP A 151 9.91 8.14 -10.93
CA TRP A 151 9.85 9.50 -11.48
C TRP A 151 8.65 10.30 -10.95
N LEU A 152 7.46 9.68 -10.83
CA LEU A 152 6.29 10.32 -10.22
C LEU A 152 6.52 10.69 -8.75
N ALA A 153 7.28 9.88 -8.01
CA ALA A 153 7.67 10.24 -6.65
C ALA A 153 8.53 11.52 -6.61
N ALA A 154 9.37 11.76 -7.62
CA ALA A 154 10.11 13.02 -7.76
C ALA A 154 9.19 14.22 -8.07
N VAL A 155 8.11 14.01 -8.83
CA VAL A 155 7.10 15.05 -9.07
C VAL A 155 6.35 15.40 -7.79
N GLU A 156 5.98 14.40 -7.00
CA GLU A 156 5.28 14.55 -5.71
C GLU A 156 6.13 15.35 -4.71
N THR A 157 7.43 15.08 -4.63
CA THR A 157 8.35 15.79 -3.71
C THR A 157 8.78 17.17 -4.21
N GLY A 158 8.32 17.60 -5.40
CA GLY A 158 8.72 18.87 -6.00
C GLY A 158 10.15 18.88 -6.55
N GLU A 159 10.79 17.72 -6.70
CA GLU A 159 12.14 17.60 -7.27
C GLU A 159 12.15 17.90 -8.78
N VAL A 160 11.03 17.64 -9.46
CA VAL A 160 10.84 17.93 -10.88
C VAL A 160 10.05 19.22 -11.04
N GLU A 161 10.62 20.16 -11.79
CA GLU A 161 10.05 21.49 -12.05
C GLU A 161 8.89 21.43 -13.06
N ASP A 162 8.00 22.42 -12.99
CA ASP A 162 6.74 22.49 -13.75
C ASP A 162 6.93 22.51 -15.28
N ASP A 163 8.03 23.09 -15.77
CA ASP A 163 8.35 23.23 -17.19
C ASP A 163 9.01 21.98 -17.78
N GLN A 164 9.42 21.03 -16.95
CA GLN A 164 10.02 19.79 -17.41
C GLN A 164 8.99 18.90 -18.09
N LEU A 165 9.44 18.18 -19.11
CA LEU A 165 8.61 17.25 -19.87
C LEU A 165 8.55 15.91 -19.16
N GLU A 166 7.34 15.36 -19.10
CA GLU A 166 7.14 14.00 -18.62
C GLU A 166 7.94 13.00 -19.49
N PRO A 167 8.55 11.96 -18.89
CA PRO A 167 9.10 10.84 -19.64
C PRO A 167 7.99 10.07 -20.36
N PRO A 168 8.35 9.15 -21.27
CA PRO A 168 7.36 8.25 -21.87
C PRO A 168 6.50 7.58 -20.79
N VAL A 169 5.18 7.64 -20.92
CA VAL A 169 4.25 6.99 -19.98
C VAL A 169 4.12 5.53 -20.40
N PRO A 170 4.50 4.55 -19.55
CA PRO A 170 4.35 3.15 -19.89
C PRO A 170 2.88 2.77 -20.06
N ALA A 171 2.60 1.81 -20.92
CA ALA A 171 1.25 1.23 -21.03
C ALA A 171 0.87 0.48 -19.75
N GLY A 172 -0.44 0.38 -19.46
CA GLY A 172 -0.96 -0.44 -18.36
C GLY A 172 -0.92 0.21 -16.98
N MET A 173 -0.73 1.53 -16.89
CA MET A 173 -0.78 2.22 -15.59
C MET A 173 -2.17 2.18 -14.95
N LYS A 174 -3.24 2.01 -15.74
CA LYS A 174 -4.62 1.86 -15.23
C LYS A 174 -4.84 0.58 -14.42
N GLN A 175 -3.98 -0.42 -14.59
CA GLN A 175 -4.05 -1.70 -13.89
C GLN A 175 -2.68 -2.04 -13.28
N PRO A 176 -2.29 -1.34 -12.20
CA PRO A 176 -0.99 -1.59 -11.58
C PRO A 176 -0.94 -3.02 -11.01
N THR A 177 0.24 -3.64 -10.98
CA THR A 177 0.44 -4.92 -10.30
C THR A 177 0.37 -4.74 -8.77
N SER A 178 0.33 -5.84 -8.01
CA SER A 178 0.42 -5.77 -6.55
C SER A 178 1.72 -5.11 -6.08
N ALA A 179 2.84 -5.37 -6.76
CA ALA A 179 4.14 -4.81 -6.43
C ALA A 179 4.23 -3.32 -6.79
N GLN A 180 3.62 -2.90 -7.90
CA GLN A 180 3.50 -1.48 -8.27
C GLN A 180 2.62 -0.71 -7.28
N ARG A 181 1.48 -1.28 -6.84
CA ARG A 181 0.68 -0.69 -5.76
C ARG A 181 1.45 -0.59 -4.45
N ALA A 182 2.27 -1.60 -4.14
CA ALA A 182 3.15 -1.55 -2.99
C ALA A 182 4.17 -0.41 -3.13
N LEU A 183 4.78 -0.24 -4.32
CA LEU A 183 5.73 0.85 -4.57
C LEU A 183 5.09 2.23 -4.43
N VAL A 184 3.88 2.42 -4.96
CA VAL A 184 3.08 3.66 -4.78
C VAL A 184 2.92 3.96 -3.30
N LYS A 185 2.48 2.97 -2.51
CA LYS A 185 2.32 3.12 -1.06
C LYS A 185 3.67 3.32 -0.34
N PHE A 186 4.76 2.71 -0.81
CA PHE A 186 6.07 2.82 -0.22
C PHE A 186 6.66 4.22 -0.42
N LEU A 187 6.54 4.78 -1.64
CA LEU A 187 7.06 6.11 -1.99
C LEU A 187 6.12 7.26 -1.64
N GLY A 188 4.84 6.99 -1.41
CA GLY A 188 3.90 8.02 -0.95
C GLY A 188 3.32 8.84 -2.06
N ILE A 189 3.26 8.25 -3.25
CA ILE A 189 2.73 8.90 -4.43
C ILE A 189 1.23 9.12 -4.22
N GLY A 190 0.78 10.37 -4.36
CA GLY A 190 -0.61 10.73 -4.20
C GLY A 190 -1.50 10.00 -5.21
N LEU A 191 -2.64 9.48 -4.74
CA LEU A 191 -3.58 8.77 -5.61
C LEU A 191 -4.10 9.66 -6.75
N ASP A 192 -4.23 10.96 -6.50
CA ASP A 192 -4.67 11.94 -7.49
C ASP A 192 -3.60 12.17 -8.56
N LEU A 193 -2.31 12.28 -8.16
CA LEU A 193 -1.18 12.36 -9.08
C LEU A 193 -1.08 11.10 -9.95
N LEU A 194 -1.15 9.92 -9.32
CA LEU A 194 -1.15 8.65 -10.04
C LEU A 194 -2.32 8.55 -11.02
N SER A 195 -3.52 8.98 -10.61
CA SER A 195 -4.71 8.93 -11.46
C SER A 195 -4.58 9.87 -12.66
N GLY A 196 -4.14 11.11 -12.44
CA GLY A 196 -3.82 12.06 -13.51
C GLY A 196 -2.75 11.53 -14.46
N ALA A 197 -1.74 10.84 -13.92
CA ALA A 197 -0.71 10.17 -14.71
C ALA A 197 -1.30 9.11 -15.65
N THR A 198 -2.20 8.26 -15.14
CA THR A 198 -2.78 7.14 -15.91
C THR A 198 -3.63 7.54 -17.11
N LEU A 199 -4.12 8.79 -17.18
CA LEU A 199 -4.92 9.29 -18.31
C LEU A 199 -4.15 9.27 -19.64
N ALA A 200 -2.81 9.41 -19.58
CA ALA A 200 -1.94 9.35 -20.75
C ALA A 200 -1.41 7.93 -21.04
N SER A 201 -1.70 6.95 -20.17
CA SER A 201 -1.28 5.57 -20.36
C SER A 201 -2.17 4.87 -21.37
N ALA A 202 -1.53 4.30 -22.40
CA ALA A 202 -2.18 3.32 -23.25
C ALA A 202 -2.63 2.10 -22.42
N ASP A 203 -3.67 1.41 -22.89
CA ASP A 203 -4.04 0.10 -22.36
C ASP A 203 -3.02 -0.94 -22.83
N VAL A 204 -2.71 -1.92 -21.99
CA VAL A 204 -1.92 -3.08 -22.41
C VAL A 204 -2.84 -3.93 -23.28
N THR A 205 -2.49 -4.15 -24.54
CA THR A 205 -3.03 -5.27 -25.29
C THR A 205 -2.57 -6.54 -24.57
N GLU A 206 -3.50 -7.29 -23.98
CA GLU A 206 -3.27 -8.54 -23.23
C GLU A 206 -2.75 -9.69 -24.12
N ASP A 207 -1.86 -9.43 -25.07
CA ASP A 207 -1.14 -10.51 -25.73
C ASP A 207 0.01 -10.92 -24.79
N ALA A 208 -0.36 -11.70 -23.76
CA ALA A 208 0.60 -12.66 -23.23
C ALA A 208 1.17 -13.42 -24.43
N PRO A 209 2.48 -13.69 -24.49
CA PRO A 209 3.09 -14.22 -25.69
C PRO A 209 2.36 -15.48 -26.12
N GLY A 210 1.80 -15.43 -27.34
CA GLY A 210 1.09 -16.57 -27.88
C GLY A 210 2.05 -17.77 -27.96
N PRO A 211 1.55 -19.01 -27.90
CA PRO A 211 2.39 -20.20 -28.09
C PRO A 211 3.27 -20.08 -29.36
N GLU A 212 2.75 -19.48 -30.42
CA GLU A 212 3.46 -19.23 -31.68
C GLU A 212 4.66 -18.27 -31.55
N GLU A 213 4.54 -17.23 -30.73
CA GLU A 213 5.63 -16.29 -30.48
C GLU A 213 6.74 -16.94 -29.66
N MET A 214 6.35 -17.78 -28.69
CA MET A 214 7.31 -18.52 -27.87
C MET A 214 8.05 -19.57 -28.70
N GLU A 215 7.36 -20.31 -29.58
CA GLU A 215 8.01 -21.23 -30.53
C GLU A 215 8.94 -20.49 -31.49
N ALA A 216 8.49 -19.35 -32.05
CA ALA A 216 9.31 -18.53 -32.93
C ALA A 216 10.59 -18.03 -32.25
N TRP A 217 10.56 -17.72 -30.95
CA TRP A 217 11.76 -17.42 -30.19
C TRP A 217 12.61 -18.65 -29.92
N LEU A 218 12.01 -19.77 -29.51
CA LEU A 218 12.74 -21.02 -29.22
C LEU A 218 13.53 -21.51 -30.45
N ASP A 219 12.99 -21.32 -31.66
CA ASP A 219 13.67 -21.59 -32.93
C ASP A 219 14.93 -20.73 -33.15
N THR A 220 15.03 -19.57 -32.50
CA THR A 220 16.22 -18.69 -32.56
C THR A 220 17.29 -19.01 -31.52
N VAL A 221 16.98 -19.84 -30.51
CA VAL A 221 17.91 -20.13 -29.40
C VAL A 221 18.95 -21.19 -29.82
N PRO A 222 20.26 -20.89 -29.78
CA PRO A 222 21.30 -21.86 -30.12
C PRO A 222 21.28 -23.11 -29.23
N ALA A 223 21.62 -24.27 -29.80
CA ALA A 223 21.63 -25.55 -29.07
C ALA A 223 22.56 -25.56 -27.85
N ASP A 224 23.68 -24.82 -27.90
CA ASP A 224 24.62 -24.74 -26.79
C ASP A 224 24.06 -23.92 -25.62
N GLU A 225 23.27 -22.87 -25.92
CA GLU A 225 22.58 -22.08 -24.90
C GLU A 225 21.48 -22.90 -24.21
N THR A 226 20.71 -23.67 -24.98
CA THR A 226 19.72 -24.60 -24.41
C THR A 226 20.39 -25.60 -23.48
N ARG A 227 21.55 -26.13 -23.86
CA ARG A 227 22.34 -27.03 -22.98
C ARG A 227 22.80 -26.35 -21.70
N ASP A 228 23.21 -25.07 -21.75
CA ASP A 228 23.59 -24.31 -20.55
C ASP A 228 22.42 -24.12 -19.58
N LEU A 229 21.23 -23.82 -20.08
CA LEU A 229 20.02 -23.72 -19.26
C LEU A 229 19.66 -25.07 -18.61
N LEU A 230 19.77 -26.18 -19.36
CA LEU A 230 19.58 -27.53 -18.83
C LEU A 230 20.62 -27.88 -17.76
N ARG A 231 21.89 -27.48 -17.93
CA ARG A 231 22.95 -27.66 -16.91
C ARG A 231 22.60 -26.90 -15.63
N LEU A 232 22.08 -25.68 -15.73
CA LEU A 232 21.63 -24.92 -14.56
C LEU A 232 20.48 -25.63 -13.82
N LEU A 233 19.51 -26.18 -14.55
CA LEU A 233 18.41 -26.94 -13.97
C LEU A 233 18.91 -28.20 -13.23
N LEU A 234 19.81 -28.96 -13.86
CA LEU A 234 20.42 -30.16 -13.25
C LEU A 234 21.27 -29.82 -12.01
N ALA A 235 21.89 -28.64 -11.97
CA ALA A 235 22.65 -28.15 -10.82
C ALA A 235 21.77 -27.56 -9.70
N SER A 236 20.45 -27.78 -9.73
CA SER A 236 19.47 -27.18 -8.80
C SER A 236 19.46 -25.64 -8.80
N ARG A 237 19.92 -25.02 -9.89
CA ARG A 237 19.89 -23.57 -10.12
C ARG A 237 18.73 -23.18 -11.04
N GLY A 238 17.58 -23.83 -10.88
CA GLY A 238 16.42 -23.64 -11.76
C GLY A 238 15.89 -22.21 -11.82
N GLN A 239 15.96 -21.48 -10.70
CA GLN A 239 15.62 -20.05 -10.64
C GLN A 239 16.54 -19.19 -11.53
N GLN A 240 17.84 -19.50 -11.61
CA GLN A 240 18.76 -18.81 -12.53
C GLN A 240 18.41 -19.13 -13.99
N ALA A 241 18.12 -20.40 -14.29
CA ALA A 241 17.74 -20.83 -15.63
C ALA A 241 16.44 -20.13 -16.10
N GLU A 242 15.42 -20.10 -15.25
CA GLU A 242 14.14 -19.45 -15.54
C GLU A 242 14.31 -17.95 -15.81
N ARG A 243 15.12 -17.26 -15.00
CA ARG A 243 15.41 -15.82 -15.20
C ARG A 243 16.19 -15.56 -16.47
N ALA A 244 17.21 -16.35 -16.76
CA ALA A 244 18.00 -16.22 -17.99
C ALA A 244 17.11 -16.39 -19.23
N LEU A 245 16.22 -17.40 -19.21
CA LEU A 245 15.23 -17.65 -20.26
C LEU A 245 14.29 -16.44 -20.44
N LYS A 246 13.66 -15.97 -19.34
CA LYS A 246 12.74 -14.82 -19.35
C LYS A 246 13.41 -13.53 -19.83
N THR A 247 14.64 -13.27 -19.39
CA THR A 247 15.41 -12.08 -19.78
C THR A 247 15.71 -12.09 -21.28
N ARG A 248 16.19 -13.23 -21.81
CA ARG A 248 16.50 -13.37 -23.24
C ARG A 248 15.26 -13.27 -24.10
N PHE A 249 14.16 -13.91 -23.69
CA PHE A 249 12.88 -13.78 -24.37
C PHE A 249 12.41 -12.32 -24.42
N ALA A 250 12.47 -11.60 -23.30
CA ALA A 250 12.12 -10.18 -23.25
C ALA A 250 13.06 -9.30 -24.10
N THR A 251 14.37 -9.60 -24.15
CA THR A 251 15.31 -8.91 -25.05
C THR A 251 14.96 -9.13 -26.51
N TRP A 252 14.68 -10.37 -26.92
CA TRP A 252 14.25 -10.68 -28.28
C TRP A 252 12.93 -9.98 -28.65
N GLN A 253 11.96 -9.94 -27.73
CA GLN A 253 10.70 -9.22 -27.94
C GLN A 253 10.94 -7.72 -28.15
N ARG A 254 11.82 -7.09 -27.35
CA ARG A 254 12.18 -5.67 -27.50
C ARG A 254 12.84 -5.36 -28.84
N GLU A 255 13.71 -6.23 -29.32
CA GLU A 255 14.36 -6.08 -30.63
C GLU A 255 13.35 -6.18 -31.79
N ARG A 256 12.32 -7.02 -31.63
CA ARG A 256 11.30 -7.29 -32.66
C ARG A 256 10.13 -6.31 -32.64
N TYR A 257 9.76 -5.84 -31.45
CA TYR A 257 8.70 -4.85 -31.22
C TYR A 257 9.30 -3.68 -30.43
N PRO A 258 10.13 -2.84 -31.06
CA PRO A 258 10.63 -1.65 -30.41
C PRO A 258 9.43 -0.82 -29.93
N SER A 259 9.39 -0.54 -28.62
CA SER A 259 8.34 0.30 -28.05
C SER A 259 8.30 1.62 -28.82
N PRO A 260 7.11 2.11 -29.21
CA PRO A 260 7.02 3.35 -29.97
C PRO A 260 7.54 4.51 -29.11
N VAL A 261 8.81 4.87 -29.31
CA VAL A 261 9.35 6.13 -28.81
C VAL A 261 9.18 7.16 -29.92
N ALA A 262 8.59 8.30 -29.55
CA ALA A 262 8.46 9.54 -30.31
C ALA A 262 7.27 9.62 -31.28
N GLY A 263 6.21 10.33 -30.85
CA GLY A 263 5.16 10.80 -31.74
C GLY A 263 4.06 11.61 -31.06
N THR A 264 3.76 11.35 -29.79
CA THR A 264 2.82 12.15 -29.00
C THR A 264 3.53 13.32 -28.33
N ALA A 265 2.94 14.51 -28.39
CA ALA A 265 3.42 15.66 -27.64
C ALA A 265 3.43 15.29 -26.15
N ARG A 266 4.61 15.30 -25.53
CA ARG A 266 4.77 14.99 -24.10
C ARG A 266 4.21 16.16 -23.31
N ARG A 267 3.41 15.86 -22.28
CA ARG A 267 2.90 16.88 -21.37
C ARG A 267 4.01 17.39 -20.47
N THR A 268 3.84 18.60 -19.99
CA THR A 268 4.65 19.20 -18.94
C THR A 268 4.22 18.67 -17.57
N VAL A 269 5.09 18.81 -16.57
CA VAL A 269 4.76 18.51 -15.17
C VAL A 269 3.63 19.41 -14.67
N ALA A 270 3.57 20.67 -15.10
CA ALA A 270 2.45 21.57 -14.80
C ALA A 270 1.09 21.01 -15.29
N GLU A 271 1.06 20.48 -16.52
CA GLU A 271 -0.15 19.85 -17.06
C GLU A 271 -0.53 18.58 -16.29
N LEU A 272 0.46 17.78 -15.87
CA LEU A 272 0.23 16.60 -15.03
C LEU A 272 -0.35 16.98 -13.66
N ARG A 273 0.21 18.01 -12.99
CA ARG A 273 -0.28 18.51 -11.70
C ARG A 273 -1.71 19.06 -11.82
N ARG A 274 -2.02 19.81 -12.87
CA ARG A 274 -3.38 20.29 -13.14
C ARG A 274 -4.37 19.13 -13.30
N LEU A 275 -4.00 18.08 -14.05
CA LEU A 275 -4.84 16.90 -14.19
C LEU A 275 -5.05 16.19 -12.85
N ALA A 276 -4.01 16.09 -12.02
CA ALA A 276 -4.11 15.53 -10.68
C ALA A 276 -5.09 16.34 -9.80
N GLU A 277 -5.02 17.67 -9.83
CA GLU A 277 -5.94 18.55 -9.10
C GLU A 277 -7.40 18.36 -9.56
N GLU A 278 -7.64 18.31 -10.88
CA GLU A 278 -8.98 18.08 -11.44
C GLU A 278 -9.56 16.74 -10.98
N VAL A 279 -8.75 15.68 -11.00
CA VAL A 279 -9.13 14.35 -10.51
C VAL A 279 -9.42 14.39 -9.01
N GLY A 280 -8.57 15.05 -8.21
CA GLY A 280 -8.76 15.18 -6.77
C GLY A 280 -10.04 15.93 -6.40
N GLN A 281 -10.37 17.00 -7.14
CA GLN A 281 -11.63 17.71 -6.97
C GLN A 281 -12.85 16.84 -7.27
N LEU A 282 -12.80 16.02 -8.33
CA LEU A 282 -13.87 15.08 -8.66
C LEU A 282 -14.05 14.02 -7.57
N ARG A 283 -12.95 13.44 -7.08
CA ARG A 283 -12.96 12.46 -6.00
C ARG A 283 -13.58 13.04 -4.72
N LEU A 284 -13.16 14.24 -4.30
CA LEU A 284 -13.71 14.88 -3.11
C LEU A 284 -15.22 15.17 -3.24
N ARG A 285 -15.68 15.59 -4.42
CA ARG A 285 -17.12 15.76 -4.70
C ARG A 285 -17.88 14.45 -4.54
N TRP A 286 -17.38 13.35 -5.11
CA TRP A 286 -18.02 12.05 -4.95
C TRP A 286 -18.00 11.54 -3.50
N GLU A 287 -16.90 11.71 -2.77
CA GLU A 287 -16.81 11.31 -1.36
C GLU A 287 -17.78 12.11 -0.47
N THR A 288 -17.89 13.42 -0.70
CA THR A 288 -18.83 14.28 0.04
C THR A 288 -20.29 13.92 -0.27
N GLU A 289 -20.63 13.68 -1.55
CA GLU A 289 -21.94 13.20 -1.94
C GLU A 289 -22.26 11.82 -1.35
N ALA A 290 -21.32 10.88 -1.40
CA ALA A 290 -21.49 9.54 -0.84
C ALA A 290 -21.71 9.59 0.68
N ARG A 291 -20.94 10.42 1.39
CA ARG A 291 -21.12 10.65 2.83
C ARG A 291 -22.47 11.29 3.14
N ALA A 292 -22.89 12.28 2.37
CA ALA A 292 -24.19 12.92 2.53
C ALA A 292 -25.34 11.93 2.28
N ARG A 293 -25.23 11.06 1.26
CA ARG A 293 -26.20 9.99 0.98
C ARG A 293 -26.25 8.97 2.13
N ALA A 294 -25.10 8.52 2.62
CA ALA A 294 -25.02 7.60 3.76
C ALA A 294 -25.59 8.21 5.04
N ASP A 295 -25.33 9.50 5.31
CA ASP A 295 -25.89 10.23 6.45
C ASP A 295 -27.41 10.41 6.33
N ALA A 296 -27.91 10.74 5.13
CA ALA A 296 -29.33 10.85 4.87
C ALA A 296 -30.05 9.50 5.06
N GLU A 297 -29.45 8.41 4.57
CA GLU A 297 -30.00 7.07 4.75
C GLU A 297 -29.99 6.64 6.22
N ARG A 298 -28.90 6.88 6.96
CA ARG A 298 -28.85 6.66 8.42
C ARG A 298 -29.92 7.45 9.15
N ARG A 299 -30.16 8.71 8.77
CA ARG A 299 -31.23 9.54 9.36
C ARG A 299 -32.62 8.99 9.05
N LYS A 300 -32.88 8.53 7.82
CA LYS A 300 -34.15 7.89 7.45
C LYS A 300 -34.38 6.59 8.23
N GLN A 301 -33.36 5.74 8.34
CA GLN A 301 -33.43 4.50 9.12
C GLN A 301 -33.66 4.79 10.61
N ARG A 302 -32.96 5.78 11.17
CA ARG A 302 -33.18 6.22 12.55
C ARG A 302 -34.61 6.72 12.75
N GLU A 303 -35.11 7.56 11.86
CA GLU A 303 -36.49 8.06 11.92
C GLU A 303 -37.52 6.92 11.83
N ALA A 304 -37.34 5.98 10.89
CA ALA A 304 -38.23 4.82 10.74
C ALA A 304 -38.21 3.91 11.98
N TYR A 305 -37.04 3.73 12.61
CA TYR A 305 -36.90 3.01 13.86
C TYR A 305 -37.65 3.70 15.01
N LEU A 306 -37.45 5.01 15.19
CA LEU A 306 -38.16 5.79 16.21
C LEU A 306 -39.68 5.80 15.98
N SER A 307 -40.11 5.88 14.72
CA SER A 307 -41.53 5.76 14.34
C SER A 307 -42.10 4.38 14.67
N THR A 308 -41.29 3.32 14.57
CA THR A 308 -41.70 1.95 14.96
C THR A 308 -41.88 1.85 16.48
N LEU A 309 -40.97 2.44 17.27
CA LEU A 309 -41.14 2.52 18.72
C LEU A 309 -42.39 3.33 19.10
N ALA A 310 -42.67 4.40 18.36
CA ALA A 310 -43.82 5.25 18.62
C ALA A 310 -45.18 4.63 18.25
N ARG A 311 -45.20 3.60 17.41
CA ARG A 311 -46.44 2.85 17.10
C ARG A 311 -46.99 2.11 18.33
N ASP A 312 -46.12 1.61 19.18
CA ASP A 312 -46.49 0.89 20.40
C ASP A 312 -45.41 1.07 21.46
N PHE A 313 -45.48 2.19 22.17
CA PHE A 313 -44.54 2.50 23.24
C PHE A 313 -44.63 1.49 24.39
N ASP A 314 -45.81 0.94 24.67
CA ASP A 314 -46.01 0.01 25.77
C ASP A 314 -45.26 -1.31 25.52
N GLN A 315 -45.32 -1.84 24.30
CA GLN A 315 -44.56 -3.02 23.90
C GLN A 315 -43.03 -2.77 23.95
N ALA A 316 -42.59 -1.57 23.59
CA ALA A 316 -41.17 -1.20 23.66
C ALA A 316 -40.68 -1.12 25.12
N TRP A 317 -41.46 -0.53 26.03
CA TRP A 317 -41.18 -0.53 27.46
C TRP A 317 -41.23 -1.93 28.08
N ALA A 318 -42.16 -2.79 27.65
CA ALA A 318 -42.24 -4.18 28.10
C ALA A 318 -41.00 -4.99 27.71
N THR A 319 -40.48 -4.77 26.50
CA THR A 319 -39.23 -5.38 26.03
C THR A 319 -38.04 -4.91 26.87
N ALA A 320 -37.96 -3.61 27.18
CA ALA A 320 -36.93 -3.07 28.06
C ALA A 320 -37.01 -3.67 29.48
N ASN A 321 -38.22 -3.87 30.02
CA ASN A 321 -38.42 -4.53 31.32
C ASN A 321 -37.89 -5.97 31.29
N GLN A 322 -38.22 -6.75 30.25
CA GLN A 322 -37.73 -8.13 30.12
C GLN A 322 -36.19 -8.19 30.08
N GLN A 323 -35.54 -7.26 29.39
CA GLN A 323 -34.07 -7.19 29.37
C GLN A 323 -33.53 -6.78 30.75
N ALA A 324 -34.16 -5.81 31.41
CA ALA A 324 -33.78 -5.40 32.75
C ALA A 324 -33.86 -6.57 33.74
N GLU A 325 -34.84 -7.46 33.60
CA GLU A 325 -35.05 -8.61 34.49
C GLU A 325 -33.91 -9.63 34.46
N ARG A 326 -33.27 -9.84 33.31
CA ARG A 326 -32.16 -10.81 33.12
C ARG A 326 -30.98 -10.60 34.08
N GLY A 327 -30.79 -9.37 34.58
CA GLY A 327 -29.87 -9.10 35.68
C GLY A 327 -28.37 -9.17 35.35
N VAL A 328 -28.00 -9.27 34.07
CA VAL A 328 -26.61 -9.33 33.61
C VAL A 328 -26.13 -7.98 33.07
N ALA A 329 -24.81 -7.74 33.11
CA ALA A 329 -24.23 -6.47 32.70
C ALA A 329 -24.55 -6.12 31.23
N SER A 330 -24.45 -7.04 30.27
CA SER A 330 -24.81 -6.74 28.88
C SER A 330 -26.27 -6.30 28.71
N ALA A 331 -27.19 -6.90 29.45
CA ALA A 331 -28.62 -6.57 29.39
C ALA A 331 -28.91 -5.15 29.91
N TYR A 332 -28.19 -4.68 30.94
CA TYR A 332 -28.33 -3.30 31.39
C TYR A 332 -27.76 -2.27 30.38
N ASP A 333 -26.80 -2.65 29.54
CA ASP A 333 -26.31 -1.79 28.45
C ASP A 333 -27.35 -1.71 27.32
N GLU A 334 -28.03 -2.82 27.03
CA GLU A 334 -29.17 -2.86 26.10
C GLU A 334 -30.34 -2.02 26.61
N VAL A 335 -30.70 -2.14 27.90
CA VAL A 335 -31.76 -1.31 28.51
C VAL A 335 -31.39 0.17 28.44
N ARG A 336 -30.14 0.54 28.75
CA ARG A 336 -29.68 1.93 28.62
C ARG A 336 -29.90 2.45 27.19
N ARG A 337 -29.51 1.69 26.17
CA ARG A 337 -29.72 2.07 24.76
C ARG A 337 -31.22 2.20 24.44
N ALA A 338 -32.03 1.23 24.84
CA ALA A 338 -33.47 1.24 24.61
C ALA A 338 -34.17 2.45 25.25
N VAL A 339 -33.78 2.84 26.47
CA VAL A 339 -34.37 4.02 27.14
C VAL A 339 -33.91 5.33 26.47
N VAL A 340 -32.67 5.41 25.98
CA VAL A 340 -32.21 6.55 25.15
C VAL A 340 -33.03 6.63 23.87
N ASP A 341 -33.24 5.50 23.18
CA ASP A 341 -34.02 5.43 21.95
C ASP A 341 -35.49 5.82 22.19
N LEU A 342 -36.08 5.37 23.31
CA LEU A 342 -37.42 5.76 23.72
C LEU A 342 -37.49 7.26 24.02
N ALA A 343 -36.52 7.82 24.76
CA ALA A 343 -36.48 9.26 25.03
C ALA A 343 -36.51 10.08 23.72
N GLU A 344 -35.72 9.67 22.72
CA GLU A 344 -35.70 10.33 21.40
C GLU A 344 -37.01 10.12 20.64
N ALA A 345 -37.60 8.92 20.69
CA ALA A 345 -38.88 8.64 20.03
C ALA A 345 -40.04 9.45 20.65
N TYR A 346 -40.09 9.57 21.98
CA TYR A 346 -41.06 10.43 22.67
C TYR A 346 -40.85 11.90 22.34
N GLN A 347 -39.60 12.36 22.19
CA GLN A 347 -39.33 13.75 21.80
C GLN A 347 -39.84 14.07 20.38
N ARG A 348 -39.83 13.11 19.45
CA ARG A 348 -40.28 13.30 18.06
C ARG A 348 -41.76 13.06 17.84
N HIS A 349 -42.35 12.08 18.53
CA HIS A 349 -43.70 11.59 18.24
C HIS A 349 -44.69 11.79 19.40
N ALA A 350 -44.27 12.31 20.55
CA ALA A 350 -45.07 12.45 21.76
C ALA A 350 -44.62 13.67 22.60
N SER A 351 -44.86 13.66 23.92
CA SER A 351 -44.37 14.70 24.83
C SER A 351 -43.30 14.18 25.80
N HIS A 352 -42.42 15.08 26.22
CA HIS A 352 -41.42 14.80 27.26
C HIS A 352 -42.07 14.39 28.59
N GLU A 353 -43.23 14.95 28.92
CA GLU A 353 -43.96 14.59 30.15
C GLU A 353 -44.45 13.13 30.12
N GLN A 354 -44.92 12.65 28.96
CA GLN A 354 -45.33 11.26 28.80
C GLN A 354 -44.14 10.30 28.95
N PHE A 355 -42.97 10.69 28.43
CA PHE A 355 -41.73 9.94 28.64
C PHE A 355 -41.36 9.85 30.12
N GLU A 356 -41.34 10.97 30.84
CA GLU A 356 -41.01 11.00 32.28
C GLU A 356 -41.96 10.11 33.09
N GLN A 357 -43.26 10.17 32.81
CA GLN A 357 -44.24 9.30 33.46
C GLN A 357 -43.98 7.82 33.16
N ALA A 358 -43.69 7.46 31.91
CA ALA A 358 -43.40 6.08 31.52
C ALA A 358 -42.08 5.57 32.13
N LEU A 359 -41.04 6.40 32.14
CA LEU A 359 -39.76 6.12 32.78
C LEU A 359 -39.92 5.91 34.29
N HIS A 360 -40.74 6.71 34.96
CA HIS A 360 -41.04 6.54 36.38
C HIS A 360 -41.72 5.20 36.69
N ARG A 361 -42.65 4.76 35.83
CA ARG A 361 -43.30 3.43 35.94
C ARG A 361 -42.30 2.30 35.69
N PHE A 362 -41.47 2.42 34.65
CA PHE A 362 -40.39 1.47 34.36
C PHE A 362 -39.41 1.32 35.53
N MET A 363 -39.05 2.43 36.17
CA MET A 363 -38.08 2.40 37.26
C MET A 363 -38.63 1.85 38.58
N GLU A 364 -39.94 1.85 38.82
CA GLU A 364 -40.58 1.38 40.06
C GLU A 364 -40.15 -0.04 40.50
N PRO A 365 -40.23 -1.09 39.65
CA PRO A 365 -39.74 -2.43 39.99
C PRO A 365 -38.20 -2.55 39.99
N HIS A 366 -37.49 -1.57 39.43
CA HIS A 366 -36.05 -1.67 39.16
C HIS A 366 -35.18 -0.76 40.04
N ARG A 367 -35.76 0.03 40.96
CA ARG A 367 -35.01 0.97 41.83
C ARG A 367 -33.90 0.33 42.66
N ARG A 368 -34.04 -0.94 43.02
CA ARG A 368 -33.05 -1.69 43.82
C ARG A 368 -31.89 -2.24 42.97
N ARG A 369 -31.98 -2.19 41.64
CA ARG A 369 -30.93 -2.63 40.71
C ARG A 369 -29.89 -1.53 40.51
N THR A 370 -28.96 -1.41 41.45
CA THR A 370 -27.97 -0.30 41.53
C THR A 370 -27.15 -0.10 40.25
N THR A 371 -26.74 -1.18 39.58
CA THR A 371 -25.98 -1.11 38.31
C THR A 371 -26.79 -0.52 37.17
N LEU A 372 -28.08 -0.85 37.06
CA LEU A 372 -28.98 -0.28 36.05
C LEU A 372 -29.22 1.21 36.32
N VAL A 373 -29.52 1.57 37.57
CA VAL A 373 -29.70 2.97 38.00
C VAL A 373 -28.46 3.80 37.66
N LYS A 374 -27.24 3.28 37.96
CA LYS A 374 -25.98 3.96 37.65
C LYS A 374 -25.85 4.28 36.16
N ARG A 375 -26.15 3.32 35.28
CA ARG A 375 -26.02 3.50 33.83
C ARG A 375 -27.04 4.46 33.23
N LEU A 376 -28.25 4.51 33.79
CA LEU A 376 -29.26 5.50 33.40
C LEU A 376 -28.91 6.91 33.91
N MET A 377 -28.28 7.04 35.08
CA MET A 377 -27.73 8.32 35.56
C MET A 377 -26.55 8.79 34.69
N GLU A 378 -25.63 7.90 34.32
CA GLU A 378 -24.52 8.20 33.40
C GLU A 378 -25.01 8.64 32.01
N ALA A 379 -26.19 8.15 31.58
CA ALA A 379 -26.86 8.59 30.36
C ALA A 379 -27.64 9.91 30.51
N GLY A 380 -27.70 10.50 31.72
CA GLY A 380 -28.48 11.71 32.01
C GLY A 380 -30.00 11.50 32.05
N LEU A 381 -30.47 10.25 31.99
CA LEU A 381 -31.88 9.90 31.89
C LEU A 381 -32.59 9.81 33.24
N TRP A 382 -31.86 9.61 34.34
CA TRP A 382 -32.44 9.48 35.68
C TRP A 382 -31.71 10.34 36.70
N LYS A 383 -32.44 10.96 37.61
CA LYS A 383 -31.89 11.70 38.75
C LYS A 383 -32.30 11.01 40.05
N LYS A 384 -31.34 10.80 40.95
CA LYS A 384 -31.62 10.28 42.29
C LYS A 384 -32.37 11.35 43.07
N ARG A 385 -33.62 11.07 43.47
CA ARG A 385 -34.30 11.86 44.50
C ARG A 385 -33.76 11.49 45.86
#